data_AF-A0A7X5BQC1-F1
#
_entry.id   AF-A0A7X5BQC1-F1
#
_cell.length_a   1.000
_cell.length_b   1.000
_cell.length_c   1.000
_cell.angle_alpha   90.00
_cell.angle_beta   90.00
_cell.angle_gamma   90.00
#
_symmetry.space_group_name_H-M   'P 1'
#
loop_
_entity.id
_entity.type
_entity.pdbx_description
1 polymer ?
#
loop_
_entity_poly.entity_id
_entity_poly.type
_entity_poly.pdbx_seq_one_letter_code
_entity_poly.pdbx_strand_id
1 'polypeptide(L)' 'MEHLVEAQPGALSTPRYNQATTALSTGDILVAGGYLSPSVLNPSVELYRP' A
#
# COMPACT_ATOMS: atom_id res chain seq x y z
N MET A 1 23.70 6.37 -12.45
CA MET A 1 22.80 5.21 -12.40
C MET A 1 21.76 5.51 -11.35
N GLU A 2 20.71 6.24 -11.74
CA GLU A 2 19.49 6.30 -10.97
C GLU A 2 18.95 4.87 -10.80
N HIS A 3 19.04 4.35 -9.57
CA HIS A 3 18.39 3.10 -9.22
C HIS A 3 16.91 3.41 -9.04
N LEU A 4 16.14 3.29 -10.12
CA LEU A 4 14.69 3.30 -10.08
C LEU A 4 14.28 2.17 -9.13
N VAL A 5 13.70 2.53 -7.99
CA VAL A 5 13.18 1.57 -7.03
C VAL A 5 11.96 0.94 -7.70
N GLU A 6 12.16 -0.17 -8.40
CA GLU A 6 11.06 -0.97 -8.92
C GLU A 6 10.30 -1.49 -7.70
N ALA A 7 9.09 -0.97 -7.48
CA ALA A 7 8.18 -1.50 -6.49
C ALA A 7 7.95 -2.98 -6.83
N GLN A 8 8.42 -3.87 -5.98
CA GLN A 8 8.28 -5.31 -6.16
C GLN A 8 6.78 -5.64 -6.34
N PRO A 9 6.37 -6.30 -7.43
CA PRO A 9 5.01 -6.80 -7.58
C PRO A 9 4.63 -7.61 -6.33
N GLY A 10 3.44 -7.37 -5.80
CA GLY A 10 2.98 -8.06 -4.59
C GLY A 10 3.56 -7.56 -3.26
N ALA A 11 4.31 -6.45 -3.20
CA ALA A 11 4.73 -5.80 -1.94
C ALA A 11 4.11 -4.39 -1.78
N LEU A 12 3.65 -4.06 -0.57
CA LEU A 12 3.27 -2.67 -0.25
C LEU A 12 4.52 -1.79 -0.17
N SER A 13 4.46 -0.59 -0.74
CA SER A 13 5.58 0.35 -0.70
C SER A 13 5.74 0.98 0.69
N THR A 14 4.63 1.09 1.44
CA THR A 14 4.65 1.62 2.80
C THR A 14 4.22 0.56 3.82
N PRO A 15 5.03 0.25 4.84
CA PRO A 15 4.59 -0.59 5.95
C PRO A 15 3.42 0.08 6.68
N ARG A 16 2.32 -0.67 6.84
CA ARG A 16 1.10 -0.20 7.47
C ARG A 16 0.38 -1.36 8.15
N TYR A 17 -0.40 -1.05 9.19
CA TYR A 17 -1.35 -1.98 9.80
C TYR A 17 -2.70 -1.29 10.07
N ASN A 18 -3.75 -2.08 10.30
CA ASN A 18 -5.13 -1.61 10.47
C ASN A 18 -5.63 -0.71 9.31
N GLN A 19 -5.18 -0.99 8.09
CA GLN A 19 -5.64 -0.33 6.87
C GLN A 19 -7.00 -0.87 6.38
N ALA A 20 -7.70 -0.08 5.58
CA ALA A 20 -8.87 -0.53 4.84
C ALA A 20 -8.45 -1.12 3.48
N THR A 21 -9.01 -2.25 3.11
CA THR A 21 -8.75 -2.91 1.81
C THR A 21 -10.05 -3.08 1.02
N THR A 22 -9.99 -2.86 -0.29
CA THR A 22 -11.13 -3.06 -1.20
C THR A 22 -10.66 -3.74 -2.48
N ALA A 23 -11.21 -4.91 -2.77
CA ALA A 23 -10.96 -5.60 -4.03
C ALA A 23 -11.70 -4.89 -5.18
N LEU A 24 -10.98 -4.61 -6.26
CA LEU A 24 -11.56 -3.98 -7.46
C LEU A 24 -11.95 -5.06 -8.47
N SER A 25 -12.89 -4.72 -9.35
CA SER A 25 -13.32 -5.62 -10.44
C SER A 25 -12.20 -5.94 -11.44
N THR A 26 -11.10 -5.17 -11.42
CA THR A 26 -9.91 -5.40 -12.23
C THR A 26 -8.99 -6.52 -11.70
N GLY A 27 -9.21 -6.97 -10.46
CA GLY A 27 -8.32 -7.91 -9.77
C GLY A 27 -7.26 -7.25 -8.86
N ASP A 28 -7.10 -5.93 -8.95
CA ASP A 28 -6.25 -5.15 -8.04
C ASP A 28 -6.92 -4.94 -6.66
N ILE A 29 -6.14 -4.53 -5.67
CA ILE A 29 -6.63 -4.19 -4.33
C ILE A 29 -6.29 -2.73 -4.01
N LEU A 30 -7.31 -1.91 -3.72
CA LEU A 30 -7.10 -0.58 -3.16
C LEU A 30 -6.84 -0.68 -1.66
N VAL A 31 -5.73 -0.09 -1.21
CA VAL A 31 -5.31 -0.08 0.19
C VAL A 31 -5.27 1.35 0.68
N ALA A 32 -6.17 1.73 1.59
CA ALA A 32 -6.30 3.09 2.08
C ALA A 32 -6.06 3.18 3.60
N GLY A 33 -5.31 4.20 3.99
CA GLY A 33 -5.15 4.55 5.39
C GLY A 33 -4.33 3.54 6.21
N GLY A 34 -4.64 3.49 7.51
CA GLY A 34 -3.94 2.65 8.49
C GLY A 34 -2.93 3.44 9.30
N TYR A 35 -2.01 2.72 9.94
CA TYR A 35 -1.03 3.28 10.85
C TYR A 35 0.38 2.85 10.44
N LEU A 36 1.31 3.80 10.43
CA LEU A 36 2.75 3.54 10.31
C LEU A 36 3.32 2.99 11.63
N SER A 37 2.74 3.46 12.75
CA SER A 37 3.08 3.07 14.12
C SER A 37 1.89 3.41 15.04
N PRO A 38 1.85 2.94 16.32
CA PRO A 38 0.72 3.12 17.25
C PRO A 38 0.09 4.50 17.33
N SER A 39 0.87 5.56 17.08
CA SER A 39 0.41 6.94 17.16
C SER A 39 0.59 7.73 15.86
N VAL A 40 0.98 7.06 14.76
CA VAL A 40 1.25 7.72 13.48
C VAL A 40 0.27 7.19 12.43
N LEU A 41 -0.70 8.02 12.07
CA LEU A 41 -1.64 7.75 10.99
C LEU A 41 -0.94 7.82 9.63
N ASN A 42 -1.29 6.89 8.76
CA ASN A 42 -0.92 6.91 7.35
C ASN A 42 -2.11 7.45 6.55
N PRO A 43 -2.05 8.68 5.97
CA PRO A 43 -3.13 9.22 5.15
C PRO A 43 -3.06 8.78 3.67
N SER A 44 -2.09 7.94 3.31
CA SER A 44 -1.84 7.55 1.92
C SER A 44 -2.72 6.40 1.46
N VAL A 45 -2.95 6.38 0.16
CA VAL A 45 -3.58 5.28 -0.56
C VAL A 45 -2.56 4.64 -1.51
N GLU A 46 -2.59 3.32 -1.60
CA GLU A 46 -1.77 2.54 -2.52
C GLU A 46 -2.63 1.55 -3.29
N LEU A 47 -2.30 1.32 -4.55
CA LEU A 47 -2.92 0.28 -5.37
C LEU A 47 -2.00 -0.94 -5.38
N TYR A 48 -2.48 -2.04 -4.81
CA TYR A 48 -1.76 -3.30 -4.75
C TYR A 48 -2.11 -4.17 -5.96
N ARG A 49 -1.08 -4.63 -6.67
CA ARG A 49 -1.16 -5.55 -7.80
C ARG A 49 -0.50 -6.87 -7.39
N PRO A 50 -1.31 -7.92 -7.09
CA PRO A 50 -0.82 -9.23 -6.70
C PRO A 50 0.11 -9.87 -7.75
#